data_AF-A0A5C5U739-F1
#
_entry.id   AF-A0A5C5U739-F1
#
_cell.length_a   1.000
_cell.length_b   1.000
_cell.length_c   1.000
_cell.angle_alpha   90.00
_cell.angle_beta   90.00
_cell.angle_gamma   90.00
#
_symmetry.space_group_name_H-M   'P 1'
#
loop_
_entity.id
_entity.type
_entity.pdbx_description
1 polymer ?
#
loop_
_entity_poly.entity_id
_entity_poly.type
_entity_poly.pdbx_seq_one_letter_code
_entity_poly.pdbx_strand_id
1 'polypeptide(L)'
;MTRVMLCALHHFRAHGRVPGSLSRKIPLMKTRHRLLLAMLLPFPAFAQPAPRCPELPVDGNLSWEVTQGEGFLYCKAMREADGAQAFSVMLRDKSPFRERFGLREEKAVIDGHEVRWYRGDTALQPDAIVRETQIELDDDLYAHIVLRVETEAQRVESQRLAESLRFRDTWIGSN
;
A
#
# COMPACT_ATOMS: atom_id res chain seq x y z
N MET A 1 6.72 -8.55 -32.44
CA MET A 1 5.96 -9.68 -33.01
C MET A 1 5.61 -10.67 -31.91
N THR A 2 4.35 -10.59 -31.45
CA THR A 2 3.43 -11.69 -31.11
C THR A 2 3.85 -12.88 -30.23
N ARG A 3 3.23 -12.99 -29.04
CA ARG A 3 2.53 -14.15 -28.41
C ARG A 3 2.54 -13.95 -26.87
N VAL A 4 1.48 -13.46 -26.21
CA VAL A 4 0.22 -14.15 -25.79
C VAL A 4 0.46 -15.56 -25.25
N MET A 5 0.35 -15.73 -23.93
CA MET A 5 0.17 -17.02 -23.27
C MET A 5 -0.96 -16.93 -22.24
N LEU A 6 -2.00 -17.72 -22.49
CA LEU A 6 -3.22 -17.95 -21.71
C LEU A 6 -2.95 -18.85 -20.50
N CYS A 7 -3.60 -18.55 -19.38
CA CYS A 7 -4.02 -19.52 -18.34
C CYS A 7 -5.27 -18.94 -17.65
N ALA A 8 -6.25 -19.67 -17.13
CA ALA A 8 -6.83 -20.99 -17.39
C ALA A 8 -8.18 -20.93 -16.64
N LEU A 9 -9.31 -21.10 -17.34
CA LEU A 9 -10.64 -21.13 -16.69
C LEU A 9 -10.89 -22.49 -16.04
N HIS A 10 -11.23 -22.48 -14.75
CA HIS A 10 -11.75 -23.66 -14.06
C HIS A 10 -13.24 -23.88 -14.36
N HIS A 11 -13.52 -25.10 -14.80
CA HIS A 11 -14.83 -25.68 -15.08
C HIS A 11 -15.75 -25.72 -13.86
N PHE A 12 -16.97 -25.19 -14.00
CA PHE A 12 -18.11 -25.56 -13.16
C PHE A 12 -19.05 -26.45 -13.98
N ARG A 13 -19.22 -27.71 -13.54
CA ARG A 13 -20.04 -28.74 -14.17
C ARG A 13 -21.31 -28.94 -13.33
N ALA A 14 -22.48 -28.60 -13.88
CA ALA A 14 -23.77 -28.95 -13.29
C ALA A 14 -24.48 -29.98 -14.19
N HIS A 15 -24.85 -31.11 -13.60
CA HIS A 15 -25.57 -32.24 -14.20
C HIS A 15 -27.04 -32.25 -13.74
N GLY A 16 -27.95 -32.67 -14.64
CA GLY A 16 -29.34 -33.12 -14.33
C GLY A 16 -30.41 -32.39 -15.17
N ARG A 17 -30.95 -32.91 -16.29
CA ARG A 17 -32.00 -33.96 -16.50
C ARG A 17 -33.34 -33.54 -15.85
N VAL A 18 -34.56 -33.57 -16.43
CA VAL A 18 -35.24 -34.40 -17.45
C VAL A 18 -36.49 -33.63 -18.03
N PRO A 19 -37.51 -34.21 -18.72
CA PRO A 19 -37.86 -33.93 -20.12
C PRO A 19 -39.25 -33.29 -20.36
N GLY A 20 -39.62 -33.04 -21.63
CA GLY A 20 -41.02 -32.73 -21.96
C GLY A 20 -41.24 -32.32 -23.41
N SER A 21 -41.65 -33.29 -24.23
CA SER A 21 -42.21 -33.12 -25.57
C SER A 21 -43.44 -32.20 -25.57
N LEU A 22 -43.54 -31.30 -26.56
CA LEU A 22 -44.78 -31.12 -27.33
C LEU A 22 -44.53 -30.30 -28.60
N SER A 23 -44.66 -31.00 -29.71
CA SER A 23 -44.72 -30.50 -31.07
C SER A 23 -45.86 -29.49 -31.23
N ARG A 24 -45.56 -28.27 -31.69
CA ARG A 24 -46.57 -27.35 -32.20
C ARG A 24 -46.09 -26.77 -33.53
N LYS A 25 -46.85 -27.06 -34.58
CA LYS A 25 -46.62 -26.62 -35.96
C LYS A 25 -46.95 -25.12 -36.10
N ILE A 26 -46.05 -24.39 -36.77
CA ILE A 26 -46.27 -23.44 -37.91
C ILE A 26 -47.31 -22.30 -37.64
N PRO A 27 -46.98 -21.00 -37.78
CA PRO A 27 -46.64 -20.43 -39.09
C PRO A 27 -45.48 -19.43 -39.13
N LEU A 28 -44.84 -19.41 -40.31
CA LEU A 28 -43.84 -18.46 -40.75
C LEU A 28 -44.48 -17.07 -40.90
N MET A 29 -44.53 -16.31 -39.79
CA MET A 29 -44.87 -14.89 -39.80
C MET A 29 -43.57 -14.10 -40.00
N LYS A 30 -43.53 -13.30 -41.06
CA LYS A 30 -42.48 -12.30 -41.36
C LYS A 30 -42.49 -11.22 -40.28
N THR A 31 -41.93 -11.53 -39.12
CA THR A 31 -41.84 -10.59 -37.99
C THR A 31 -40.55 -9.80 -38.17
N ARG A 32 -40.68 -8.52 -38.52
CA ARG A 32 -39.57 -7.56 -38.57
C ARG A 32 -39.00 -7.42 -37.15
N HIS A 33 -37.94 -8.17 -36.85
CA HIS A 33 -37.23 -8.07 -35.59
C HIS A 33 -36.48 -6.73 -35.59
N ARG A 34 -37.07 -5.72 -34.96
CA ARG A 34 -36.33 -4.52 -34.57
C ARG A 34 -35.28 -4.98 -33.56
N LEU A 35 -34.05 -5.10 -34.04
CA LEU A 35 -32.87 -5.40 -33.25
C LEU A 35 -32.65 -4.22 -32.29
N LEU A 36 -33.24 -4.27 -31.09
CA LEU A 36 -32.89 -3.37 -29.99
C LEU A 36 -31.53 -3.85 -29.45
N LEU A 37 -30.47 -3.37 -30.09
CA LEU A 37 -29.11 -3.47 -29.62
C LEU A 37 -29.02 -2.60 -28.35
N ALA A 38 -29.24 -3.21 -27.19
CA ALA A 38 -29.04 -2.57 -25.90
C ALA A 38 -27.57 -2.16 -25.79
N MET A 39 -27.33 -0.85 -25.91
CA MET A 39 -26.03 -0.23 -25.83
C MET A 39 -25.54 -0.34 -24.37
N LEU A 40 -24.73 -1.36 -24.09
CA LEU A 40 -23.93 -1.44 -22.86
C LEU A 40 -22.91 -0.30 -22.93
N LEU A 41 -23.30 0.87 -22.43
CA LEU A 41 -22.37 1.99 -22.24
C LEU A 41 -21.39 1.56 -21.13
N PRO A 42 -20.08 1.50 -21.41
CA PRO A 42 -19.09 1.30 -20.36
C PRO A 42 -19.16 2.51 -19.43
N PHE A 43 -19.55 2.29 -18.17
CA PHE A 43 -19.42 3.33 -17.14
C PHE A 43 -17.93 3.60 -16.94
N PRO A 44 -17.46 4.85 -17.04
CA PRO A 44 -16.12 5.19 -16.62
C PRO A 44 -16.01 4.90 -15.12
N ALA A 45 -15.25 3.88 -14.76
CA ALA A 45 -14.84 3.67 -13.38
C ALA A 45 -13.89 4.82 -13.02
N PHE A 46 -14.35 5.76 -12.19
CA PHE A 46 -13.48 6.75 -11.58
C PHE A 46 -12.56 6.00 -10.61
N ALA A 47 -11.30 5.79 -11.03
CA ALA A 47 -10.27 5.31 -10.13
C ALA A 47 -10.01 6.40 -9.08
N GLN A 48 -10.29 6.11 -7.81
CA GLN A 48 -9.88 7.00 -6.74
C GLN A 48 -8.35 7.11 -6.76
N PRO A 49 -7.78 8.29 -6.46
CA PRO A 49 -6.34 8.41 -6.40
C PRO A 49 -5.80 7.40 -5.37
N ALA A 50 -4.71 6.71 -5.71
CA ALA A 50 -4.08 5.80 -4.76
C ALA A 50 -3.41 6.60 -3.63
N PRO A 51 -3.45 6.10 -2.38
CA PRO A 51 -2.67 6.68 -1.31
C PRO A 51 -1.17 6.62 -1.66
N ARG A 52 -0.39 7.58 -1.16
CA ARG A 52 1.01 7.78 -1.53
C ARG A 52 1.89 7.80 -0.28
N CYS A 53 2.87 6.90 -0.29
CA CYS A 53 3.99 6.93 0.66
C CYS A 53 4.89 8.14 0.38
N PRO A 54 5.72 8.55 1.36
CA PRO A 54 6.68 9.63 1.16
C PRO A 54 7.67 9.31 0.04
N GLU A 55 8.28 10.33 -0.52
CA GLU A 55 9.31 10.17 -1.55
C GLU A 55 10.59 9.59 -0.92
N LEU A 56 11.09 8.50 -1.53
CA LEU A 56 12.33 7.84 -1.12
C LEU A 56 13.55 8.61 -1.66
N PRO A 57 14.68 8.60 -0.94
CA PRO A 57 15.91 9.16 -1.46
C PRO A 57 16.40 8.39 -2.69
N VAL A 58 16.78 9.12 -3.74
CA VAL A 58 17.24 8.56 -5.03
C VAL A 58 18.43 7.62 -4.87
N ASP A 59 19.34 7.93 -3.95
CA ASP A 59 20.58 7.17 -3.75
C ASP A 59 20.39 5.87 -2.93
N GLY A 60 19.17 5.60 -2.43
CA GLY A 60 18.92 4.51 -1.49
C GLY A 60 18.69 3.13 -2.12
N ASN A 61 18.39 3.04 -3.42
CA ASN A 61 17.89 1.82 -4.08
C ASN A 61 16.80 1.12 -3.25
N LEU A 62 15.77 1.89 -2.89
CA LEU A 62 14.67 1.48 -2.04
C LEU A 62 13.38 1.42 -2.86
N SER A 63 12.53 0.45 -2.53
CA SER A 63 11.16 0.35 -3.02
C SER A 63 10.17 0.27 -1.85
N TRP A 64 8.93 0.71 -2.08
CA TRP A 64 7.88 0.62 -1.08
C TRP A 64 7.11 -0.70 -1.18
N GLU A 65 6.99 -1.41 -0.06
CA GLU A 65 5.88 -2.35 0.16
C GLU A 65 4.78 -1.61 0.94
N VAL A 66 3.58 -1.54 0.36
CA VAL A 66 2.49 -0.69 0.88
C VAL A 66 1.34 -1.56 1.40
N THR A 67 0.89 -1.27 2.62
CA THR A 67 -0.34 -1.83 3.20
C THR A 67 -1.26 -0.68 3.60
N GLN A 68 -2.43 -0.61 2.98
CA GLN A 68 -3.47 0.36 3.34
C GLN A 68 -4.48 -0.29 4.28
N GLY A 69 -4.95 0.48 5.27
CA GLY A 69 -6.09 0.13 6.09
C GLY A 69 -6.99 1.33 6.33
N GLU A 70 -7.98 1.15 7.20
CA GLU A 70 -8.88 2.24 7.59
C GLU A 70 -8.12 3.30 8.39
N GLY A 71 -8.05 4.53 7.86
CA GLY A 71 -7.37 5.66 8.50
C GLY A 71 -5.84 5.53 8.60
N PHE A 72 -5.20 4.62 7.87
CA PHE A 72 -3.74 4.54 7.84
C PHE A 72 -3.17 4.02 6.51
N LEU A 73 -1.92 4.42 6.25
CA LEU A 73 -1.06 3.87 5.21
C LEU A 73 0.27 3.42 5.84
N TYR A 74 0.62 2.15 5.69
CA TYR A 74 1.87 1.59 6.17
C TYR A 74 2.81 1.31 5.00
N CYS A 75 3.96 1.99 5.01
CA CYS A 75 4.96 1.96 3.96
C CYS A 75 6.25 1.34 4.49
N LYS A 76 6.65 0.16 4.00
CA LYS A 76 7.95 -0.44 4.34
C LYS A 76 8.95 -0.16 3.22
N ALA A 77 10.05 0.50 3.55
CA ALA A 77 11.13 0.74 2.61
C ALA A 77 12.00 -0.52 2.54
N MET A 78 11.95 -1.20 1.41
CA MET A 78 12.68 -2.45 1.15
C MET A 78 13.90 -2.15 0.30
N ARG A 79 15.07 -2.63 0.71
CA ARG A 79 16.28 -2.56 -0.11
C ARG A 79 16.14 -3.50 -1.29
N GLU A 80 16.39 -2.98 -2.49
CA GLU A 80 16.29 -3.79 -3.71
C GLU A 80 17.40 -4.85 -3.80
N ALA A 81 18.55 -4.64 -3.15
CA ALA A 81 19.70 -5.53 -3.23
C ALA A 81 19.49 -6.88 -2.53
N ASP A 82 18.82 -6.90 -1.37
CA ASP A 82 18.67 -8.08 -0.50
C ASP A 82 17.23 -8.33 -0.03
N GLY A 83 16.29 -7.43 -0.35
CA GLY A 83 14.90 -7.52 0.11
C GLY A 83 14.74 -7.26 1.61
N ALA A 84 15.76 -6.76 2.30
CA ALA A 84 15.67 -6.44 3.72
C ALA A 84 14.98 -5.09 3.92
N GLN A 85 14.21 -4.96 5.00
CA GLN A 85 13.62 -3.69 5.38
C GLN A 85 14.72 -2.73 5.86
N ALA A 86 14.76 -1.53 5.29
CA ALA A 86 15.59 -0.43 5.79
C ALA A 86 14.89 0.29 6.94
N PHE A 87 13.63 0.69 6.73
CA PHE A 87 12.78 1.36 7.71
C PHE A 87 11.31 1.24 7.31
N SER A 88 10.40 1.69 8.16
CA SER A 88 8.99 1.84 7.80
C SER A 88 8.44 3.20 8.23
N VAL A 89 7.36 3.62 7.56
CA VAL A 89 6.59 4.82 7.85
C VAL A 89 5.13 4.42 7.99
N MET A 90 4.52 4.76 9.12
CA MET A 90 3.09 4.68 9.34
C MET A 90 2.51 6.08 9.24
N LEU A 91 1.61 6.29 8.29
CA LEU A 91 0.86 7.53 8.10
C LEU A 91 -0.55 7.36 8.64
N ARG A 92 -1.03 8.28 9.48
CA ARG A 92 -2.39 8.24 10.04
C ARG A 92 -2.83 9.57 10.65
N ASP A 93 -4.15 9.76 10.77
CA ASP A 93 -4.84 10.96 11.26
C ASP A 93 -4.73 11.20 12.79
N LYS A 94 -4.23 10.22 13.53
CA LYS A 94 -4.04 10.29 14.99
C LYS A 94 -2.72 9.65 15.33
N SER A 95 -1.92 10.24 16.20
CA SER A 95 -0.70 9.57 16.66
C SER A 95 -0.94 8.72 17.91
N PRO A 96 -0.55 7.43 17.93
CA PRO A 96 -0.46 6.67 19.17
C PRO A 96 0.91 6.84 19.85
N PHE A 97 1.86 7.50 19.18
CA PHE A 97 3.23 7.64 19.65
C PHE A 97 3.29 8.62 20.81
N ARG A 98 4.09 8.24 21.82
CA ARG A 98 4.24 8.98 23.05
C ARG A 98 5.72 9.19 23.27
N GLU A 99 6.13 10.45 23.31
CA GLU A 99 7.51 10.80 23.62
C GLU A 99 7.88 10.28 25.01
N ARG A 100 8.78 9.30 25.05
CA ARG A 100 9.33 8.76 26.29
C ARG A 100 10.66 9.43 26.53
N PHE A 101 10.67 10.50 27.33
CA PHE A 101 11.87 11.34 27.50
C PHE A 101 13.12 10.58 27.97
N GLY A 102 12.96 9.51 28.75
CA GLY A 102 14.07 8.64 29.18
C GLY A 102 14.64 7.75 28.07
N LEU A 103 14.02 7.72 26.89
CA LEU A 103 14.44 6.96 25.72
C LEU A 103 14.94 7.86 24.58
N ARG A 104 15.17 9.15 24.83
CA ARG A 104 15.70 10.08 23.82
C ARG A 104 17.10 9.68 23.38
N GLU A 105 17.33 9.73 22.08
CA GLU A 105 18.60 9.44 21.45
C GLU A 105 19.01 10.67 20.59
N GLU A 106 19.07 10.56 19.27
CA GLU A 106 19.65 11.58 18.36
C GLU A 106 18.68 12.73 17.99
N LYS A 107 19.19 13.94 17.78
CA LYS A 107 18.45 15.03 17.10
C LYS A 107 18.60 14.83 15.59
N ALA A 108 17.56 15.15 14.84
CA ALA A 108 17.64 15.17 13.38
C ALA A 108 16.70 16.22 12.78
N VAL A 109 16.81 16.39 11.46
CA VAL A 109 15.86 17.15 10.66
C VAL A 109 15.40 16.25 9.52
N ILE A 110 14.09 16.13 9.32
CA ILE A 110 13.51 15.33 8.24
C ILE A 110 12.54 16.21 7.46
N ASP A 111 12.84 16.44 6.18
CA ASP A 111 12.06 17.34 5.31
C ASP A 111 11.74 18.70 5.96
N GLY A 112 12.71 19.28 6.68
CA GLY A 112 12.56 20.56 7.39
C GLY A 112 11.96 20.47 8.80
N HIS A 113 11.47 19.32 9.23
CA HIS A 113 10.91 19.11 10.57
C HIS A 113 12.03 18.75 11.55
N GLU A 114 12.19 19.52 12.63
CA GLU A 114 13.05 19.13 13.74
C GLU A 114 12.45 17.92 14.46
N VAL A 115 13.21 16.85 14.59
CA VAL A 115 12.75 15.63 15.23
C VAL A 115 13.73 15.13 16.28
N ARG A 116 13.21 14.24 17.13
CA ARG A 116 13.98 13.47 18.09
C ARG A 116 13.80 11.99 17.82
N TRP A 117 14.90 11.28 17.65
CA TRP A 117 14.89 9.84 17.68
C TRP A 117 14.79 9.33 19.12
N TYR A 118 14.02 8.25 19.29
CA TYR A 118 13.83 7.56 20.55
C TYR A 118 14.17 6.08 20.39
N ARG A 119 14.66 5.46 21.44
CA ARG A 119 14.79 4.00 21.52
C ARG A 119 13.40 3.37 21.52
N GLY A 120 13.16 2.46 20.59
CA GLY A 120 11.90 1.73 20.50
C GLY A 120 11.88 0.42 21.31
N ASP A 121 10.75 -0.27 21.24
CA ASP A 121 10.54 -1.53 21.97
C ASP A 121 11.20 -2.73 21.28
N THR A 122 11.98 -3.48 22.07
CA THR A 122 12.71 -4.69 21.70
C THR A 122 12.14 -5.96 22.37
N ALA A 123 10.99 -5.88 23.06
CA ALA A 123 10.43 -7.01 23.81
C ALA A 123 10.24 -8.29 22.98
N LEU A 124 9.86 -8.16 21.70
CA LEU A 124 9.69 -9.30 20.78
C LEU A 124 11.00 -9.79 20.15
N GLN A 125 12.03 -8.94 20.10
CA GLN A 125 13.34 -9.23 19.50
C GLN A 125 14.41 -8.49 20.32
N PRO A 126 14.89 -9.11 21.42
CA PRO A 126 15.77 -8.43 22.39
C PRO A 126 17.07 -7.91 21.80
N ASP A 127 17.58 -8.59 20.77
CA ASP A 127 18.84 -8.27 20.10
C ASP A 127 18.66 -7.22 18.98
N ALA A 128 17.43 -6.84 18.65
CA ALA A 128 17.18 -5.83 17.64
C ALA A 128 17.49 -4.42 18.17
N ILE A 129 18.11 -3.60 17.33
CA ILE A 129 18.26 -2.16 17.55
C ILE A 129 17.03 -1.49 16.95
N VAL A 130 16.26 -0.81 17.79
CA VAL A 130 15.05 -0.09 17.37
C VAL A 130 15.22 1.40 17.63
N ARG A 131 14.90 2.19 16.61
CA ARG A 131 14.74 3.64 16.69
C ARG A 131 13.38 4.03 16.14
N GLU A 132 12.75 5.00 16.77
CA GLU A 132 11.49 5.55 16.31
C GLU A 132 11.46 7.07 16.45
N THR A 133 10.78 7.73 15.54
CA THR A 133 10.52 9.17 15.57
C THR A 133 9.15 9.45 14.96
N GLN A 134 8.59 10.61 15.27
CA GLN A 134 7.32 11.05 14.70
C GLN A 134 7.47 12.45 14.11
N ILE A 135 6.85 12.65 12.96
CA ILE A 135 6.64 13.95 12.34
C ILE A 135 5.13 14.23 12.32
N GLU A 136 4.76 15.45 12.67
CA GLU A 136 3.43 16.00 12.40
C GLU A 136 3.51 16.72 11.05
N LEU A 137 2.66 16.29 10.12
CA LEU A 137 2.49 16.86 8.78
C LEU A 137 1.22 17.73 8.78
N ASP A 138 0.86 18.27 7.62
CA ASP A 138 -0.38 19.03 7.44
C ASP A 138 -1.64 18.15 7.64
N ASP A 139 -2.79 18.79 7.90
CA ASP A 139 -4.11 18.16 8.00
C ASP A 139 -4.22 17.04 9.07
N ASP A 140 -3.61 17.24 10.23
CA ASP A 140 -3.57 16.27 11.34
C ASP A 140 -2.97 14.91 10.93
N LEU A 141 -2.19 14.87 9.86
CA LEU A 141 -1.52 13.66 9.40
C LEU A 141 -0.19 13.49 10.13
N TYR A 142 0.05 12.30 10.67
CA TYR A 142 1.29 11.99 11.37
C TYR A 142 2.07 10.90 10.65
N ALA A 143 3.38 11.09 10.52
CA ALA A 143 4.32 10.07 10.05
C ALA A 143 5.13 9.51 11.24
N HIS A 144 4.83 8.28 11.64
CA HIS A 144 5.63 7.53 12.61
C HIS A 144 6.64 6.66 11.85
N ILE A 145 7.93 6.97 12.02
CA ILE A 145 9.02 6.31 11.32
C ILE A 145 9.71 5.36 12.29
N VAL A 146 9.93 4.12 11.86
CA VAL A 146 10.57 3.08 12.68
C VAL A 146 11.71 2.42 11.93
N LEU A 147 12.87 2.34 12.59
CA LEU A 147 14.02 1.53 12.20
C LEU A 147 14.04 0.30 13.11
N ARG A 148 14.17 -0.89 12.53
CA ARG A 148 14.40 -2.14 13.26
C ARG A 148 15.48 -2.91 12.52
N VAL A 149 16.65 -3.02 13.11
CA VAL A 149 17.85 -3.57 12.48
C VAL A 149 18.65 -4.40 13.48
N GLU A 150 19.63 -5.16 13.01
CA GLU A 150 20.40 -6.08 13.87
C GLU A 150 21.75 -5.51 14.30
N THR A 151 22.27 -4.54 13.55
CA THR A 151 23.61 -3.99 13.77
C THR A 151 23.59 -2.47 13.82
N GLU A 152 24.56 -1.91 14.54
CA GLU A 152 24.71 -0.46 14.67
C GLU A 152 25.02 0.21 13.32
N ALA A 153 25.78 -0.47 12.45
CA ALA A 153 26.05 0.02 11.09
C ALA A 153 24.76 0.12 10.26
N GLN A 154 23.88 -0.89 10.32
CA GLN A 154 22.57 -0.82 9.69
C GLN A 154 21.70 0.29 10.29
N ARG A 155 21.80 0.54 11.61
CA ARG A 155 21.05 1.62 12.26
C ARG A 155 21.47 2.98 11.72
N VAL A 156 22.77 3.27 11.65
CA VAL A 156 23.30 4.51 11.06
C VAL A 156 22.74 4.71 9.66
N GLU A 157 22.86 3.69 8.81
CA GLU A 157 22.48 3.82 7.41
C GLU A 157 20.97 3.94 7.21
N SER A 158 20.19 3.08 7.86
CA SER A 158 18.72 3.16 7.84
C SER A 158 18.22 4.51 8.34
N GLN A 159 18.87 5.07 9.36
CA GLN A 159 18.52 6.38 9.90
C GLN A 159 18.82 7.49 8.89
N ARG A 160 20.01 7.48 8.27
CA ARG A 160 20.40 8.44 7.23
C ARG A 160 19.43 8.42 6.04
N LEU A 161 19.00 7.24 5.62
CA LEU A 161 18.01 7.07 4.55
C LEU A 161 16.65 7.64 4.95
N ALA A 162 16.17 7.34 6.17
CA ALA A 162 14.90 7.85 6.68
C ALA A 162 14.91 9.38 6.85
N GLU A 163 16.02 9.97 7.30
CA GLU A 163 16.17 11.43 7.44
C GLU A 163 16.20 12.16 6.09
N SER A 164 16.41 11.42 4.99
CA SER A 164 16.42 11.95 3.63
C SER A 164 15.05 11.92 2.94
N LEU A 165 13.99 11.43 3.61
CA LEU A 165 12.63 11.42 3.07
C LEU A 165 12.12 12.83 2.71
N ARG A 166 11.18 12.89 1.77
CA ARG A 166 10.40 14.09 1.45
C ARG A 166 8.91 13.76 1.49
N PHE A 167 8.09 14.65 2.05
CA PHE A 167 6.67 14.42 2.32
C PHE A 167 5.72 15.14 1.37
N ARG A 168 6.23 15.85 0.35
CA ARG A 168 5.50 16.79 -0.52
C ARG A 168 4.21 16.26 -1.19
N ASP A 169 4.11 14.96 -1.44
CA ASP A 169 2.95 14.33 -2.09
C ASP A 169 2.32 13.20 -1.24
N THR A 170 2.58 13.20 0.07
CA THR A 170 2.14 12.15 0.99
C THR A 170 0.66 12.28 1.31
N TRP A 171 -0.09 11.19 1.17
CA TRP A 171 -1.53 11.19 1.45
C TRP A 171 -2.06 9.77 1.68
N ILE A 172 -3.00 9.61 2.61
CA ILE A 172 -3.51 8.30 3.03
C ILE A 172 -4.87 7.91 2.41
N GLY A 173 -5.47 8.77 1.59
CA GLY A 173 -6.84 8.58 1.11
C GLY A 173 -7.84 9.50 1.81
N SER A 174 -9.00 9.74 1.22
CA SER A 174 -10.14 10.36 1.92
C SER A 174 -10.92 9.25 2.63
N ASN A 175 -11.34 9.51 3.87
CA ASN A 175 -12.21 8.64 4.65
C ASN A 175 -13.69 8.90 4.33
#